data_AF-A0A7W1NES6-F1
#
_entry.id   AF-A0A7W1NES6-F1
#
_cell.length_a   1.000
_cell.length_b   1.000
_cell.length_c   1.000
_cell.angle_alpha   90.00
_cell.angle_beta   90.00
_cell.angle_gamma   90.00
#
_symmetry.space_group_name_H-M   'P 1'
#
loop_
_entity.id
_entity.type
_entity.pdbx_description
1 polymer ?
#
loop_
_entity_poly.entity_id
_entity_poly.type
_entity_poly.pdbx_seq_one_letter_code
_entity_poly.pdbx_strand_id
1 'polypeptide(L)'
;MNATRWLCRLTLRTSSRPGTLARVAQVFAERGISLDQVLAAEVLGRPAIVLTFASSARLRDYLARRLGRMPEVGAVAIEDAAGRGIWDLAPKPEPRSGW
;
A
#
# COMPACT_ATOMS: atom_id res chain seq x y z
N MET A 1 -19.21 -7.94 12.25
CA MET A 1 -19.02 -6.96 11.14
C MET A 1 -18.18 -7.62 10.08
N ASN A 2 -18.63 -7.67 8.83
CA ASN A 2 -17.87 -8.29 7.75
C ASN A 2 -16.68 -7.37 7.39
N ALA A 3 -15.46 -7.91 7.40
CA ALA A 3 -14.26 -7.16 7.06
C ALA A 3 -14.09 -7.17 5.53
N THR A 4 -13.92 -6.00 4.93
CA THR A 4 -13.58 -5.89 3.51
C THR A 4 -12.07 -5.98 3.36
N ARG A 5 -11.61 -6.67 2.32
CA ARG A 5 -10.19 -6.68 1.96
C ARG A 5 -9.90 -5.47 1.09
N TRP A 6 -8.92 -4.69 1.51
CA TRP A 6 -8.54 -3.45 0.86
C TRP A 6 -7.18 -3.61 0.22
N LEU A 7 -7.03 -2.93 -0.89
CA LEU A 7 -5.78 -2.70 -1.56
C LEU A 7 -5.40 -1.24 -1.38
N CYS A 8 -4.21 -0.99 -0.83
CA CYS A 8 -3.69 0.35 -0.61
C CYS A 8 -2.39 0.54 -1.37
N ARG A 9 -2.32 1.64 -2.14
CA ARG A 9 -1.13 2.12 -2.83
C ARG A 9 -0.73 3.48 -2.28
N LEU A 10 0.52 3.56 -1.83
CA LEU A 10 1.17 4.78 -1.36
C LEU A 10 2.22 5.20 -2.38
N THR A 11 2.06 6.37 -2.98
CA THR A 11 3.11 7.00 -3.79
C THR A 11 3.95 7.87 -2.86
N LEU A 12 5.27 7.73 -2.85
CA LEU A 12 6.16 8.48 -1.96
C LEU A 12 6.73 9.73 -2.66
N ARG A 13 6.96 10.81 -1.89
CA ARG A 13 7.29 12.15 -2.45
C ARG A 13 8.66 12.22 -3.12
N THR A 14 9.73 11.76 -2.47
CA THR A 14 11.08 11.69 -3.04
C THR A 14 12.04 11.08 -2.01
N SER A 15 12.84 10.10 -2.45
CA SER A 15 13.73 9.22 -1.67
C SER A 15 13.01 8.21 -0.77
N SER A 16 13.11 6.92 -1.13
CA SER A 16 12.89 5.81 -0.19
C SER A 16 13.89 5.95 0.95
N ARG A 17 13.48 6.61 2.04
CA ARG A 17 14.30 6.70 3.24
C ARG A 17 14.18 5.41 4.05
N PRO A 18 15.27 4.91 4.63
CA PRO A 18 15.20 3.83 5.60
C PRO A 18 14.11 4.08 6.66
N GLY A 19 13.36 3.04 6.97
CA GLY A 19 12.28 3.08 7.96
C GLY A 19 10.94 3.65 7.47
N THR A 20 10.81 4.11 6.23
CA THR A 20 9.50 4.56 5.69
C THR A 20 8.47 3.43 5.75
N LEU A 21 8.83 2.22 5.31
CA LEU A 21 7.96 1.05 5.37
C LEU A 21 7.60 0.69 6.82
N ALA A 22 8.56 0.78 7.75
CA ALA A 22 8.32 0.51 9.17
C ALA A 22 7.31 1.51 9.78
N ARG A 23 7.43 2.81 9.48
CA ARG A 23 6.48 3.84 9.92
C ARG A 23 5.09 3.63 9.32
N VAL A 24 5.01 3.23 8.04
CA VAL A 24 3.74 2.85 7.41
C VAL A 24 3.13 1.65 8.13
N ALA A 25 3.88 0.58 8.36
CA ALA A 25 3.40 -0.62 9.06
C ALA A 25 2.93 -0.31 10.49
N GLN A 26 3.63 0.59 11.20
CA GLN A 26 3.24 1.03 12.54
C GLN A 26 1.83 1.64 12.58
N VAL A 27 1.42 2.41 11.55
CA VAL A 27 0.07 2.99 11.47
C VAL A 27 -1.02 1.92 11.49
N PHE A 28 -0.77 0.76 10.88
CA PHE A 28 -1.70 -0.38 10.91
C PHE A 28 -1.64 -1.11 12.26
N ALA A 29 -0.44 -1.30 12.80
CA ALA A 29 -0.21 -1.96 14.09
C ALA A 29 -0.88 -1.22 15.26
N GLU A 30 -0.86 0.12 15.27
CA GLU A 30 -1.56 0.98 16.25
C GLU A 30 -3.08 0.74 16.28
N ARG A 31 -3.63 0.11 15.24
CA ARG A 31 -5.06 -0.24 15.12
C ARG A 31 -5.31 -1.74 15.19
N GLY A 32 -4.30 -2.55 15.47
CA GLY A 32 -4.41 -4.01 15.51
C GLY A 32 -4.74 -4.61 14.14
N ILE A 33 -4.38 -3.93 13.04
CA ILE A 33 -4.66 -4.40 11.68
C ILE A 33 -3.45 -5.18 11.16
N SER A 34 -3.69 -6.43 10.76
CA SER A 34 -2.69 -7.26 10.09
C SER A 34 -2.56 -6.87 8.61
N LEU A 35 -1.33 -6.89 8.11
CA LEU A 35 -1.04 -6.75 6.69
C LEU A 35 -0.94 -8.14 6.06
N ASP A 36 -1.67 -8.36 4.97
CA ASP A 36 -1.71 -9.65 4.28
C ASP A 36 -0.57 -9.79 3.26
N GLN A 37 -0.36 -8.75 2.45
CA GLN A 37 0.71 -8.67 1.46
C GLN A 37 1.33 -7.28 1.53
N VAL A 38 2.63 -7.21 1.28
CA VAL A 38 3.39 -5.97 1.24
C VAL A 38 4.38 -6.05 0.09
N LEU A 39 4.41 -4.99 -0.72
CA LEU A 39 5.37 -4.77 -1.80
C LEU A 39 5.92 -3.35 -1.67
N ALA A 40 7.23 -3.21 -1.67
CA ALA A 40 7.91 -1.92 -1.80
C ALA A 40 8.78 -1.97 -3.06
N ALA A 41 8.49 -1.12 -4.02
CA ALA A 41 9.14 -1.13 -5.32
C ALA A 41 9.06 0.27 -5.96
N GLU A 42 9.83 0.47 -7.03
CA GLU A 42 9.59 1.59 -7.93
C GLU A 42 8.53 1.19 -8.97
N VAL A 43 7.46 1.98 -9.08
CA VAL A 43 6.38 1.78 -10.04
C VAL A 43 6.37 2.98 -10.98
N LEU A 44 6.63 2.75 -12.28
CA LEU A 44 6.74 3.80 -13.30
C LEU A 44 7.71 4.93 -12.89
N GLY A 45 8.86 4.57 -12.34
CA GLY A 45 9.89 5.52 -11.89
C GLY A 45 9.54 6.28 -10.61
N ARG A 46 8.54 5.84 -9.85
CA ARG A 46 8.17 6.45 -8.55
C ARG A 46 8.23 5.41 -7.42
N PRO A 47 8.87 5.72 -6.28
CA PRO A 47 8.86 4.83 -5.14
C PRO A 47 7.44 4.67 -4.60
N ALA A 48 7.03 3.42 -4.42
CA ALA A 48 5.69 3.06 -3.98
C ALA A 48 5.71 1.94 -2.95
N ILE A 49 4.72 1.97 -2.05
CA ILE A 49 4.38 0.85 -1.17
C ILE A 49 2.97 0.40 -1.54
N VAL A 50 2.81 -0.88 -1.84
CA VAL A 50 1.51 -1.51 -2.08
C VAL A 50 1.29 -2.53 -0.99
N LEU A 51 0.11 -2.51 -0.36
CA LEU A 51 -0.23 -3.41 0.72
C LEU A 51 -1.70 -3.82 0.67
N THR A 52 -2.00 -5.01 1.18
CA THR A 52 -3.38 -5.49 1.37
C THR A 52 -3.67 -5.75 2.84
N PHE A 53 -4.90 -5.49 3.26
CA PHE A 53 -5.36 -5.67 4.64
C PHE A 53 -6.88 -5.82 4.72
N ALA A 54 -7.37 -6.47 5.76
CA ALA A 54 -8.80 -6.55 6.05
C ALA A 54 -9.23 -5.51 7.10
N SER A 55 -10.28 -4.74 6.83
CA SER A 55 -10.85 -3.81 7.83
C SER A 55 -12.28 -3.36 7.47
N SER A 56 -12.94 -2.63 8.39
CA SER A 56 -14.17 -1.91 8.07
C SER A 56 -13.89 -0.65 7.23
N ALA A 57 -14.88 -0.20 6.46
CA ALA A 57 -14.77 1.01 5.65
C ALA A 57 -14.38 2.25 6.49
N ARG A 58 -14.92 2.37 7.70
CA ARG A 58 -14.59 3.46 8.65
C ARG A 58 -13.12 3.45 9.03
N LEU A 59 -12.55 2.27 9.29
CA LEU A 59 -11.13 2.16 9.66
C LEU A 59 -10.24 2.42 8.44
N ARG A 60 -10.63 1.96 7.24
CA ARG A 60 -9.99 2.32 5.97
C ARG A 60 -9.94 3.84 5.76
N ASP A 61 -11.02 4.57 5.99
CA ASP A 61 -11.05 6.04 5.89
C ASP A 61 -10.14 6.72 6.92
N TYR A 62 -10.07 6.17 8.13
CA TYR A 62 -9.11 6.62 9.14
C TYR A 62 -7.66 6.44 8.66
N LEU A 63 -7.32 5.25 8.17
CA LEU A 63 -5.97 4.93 7.68
C LEU A 63 -5.59 5.82 6.49
N ALA A 64 -6.49 6.00 5.52
CA ALA A 64 -6.25 6.87 4.37
C ALA A 64 -5.86 8.29 4.80
N ARG A 65 -6.61 8.88 5.75
CA ARG A 65 -6.32 10.21 6.30
C ARG A 65 -5.02 10.22 7.10
N ARG A 66 -4.74 9.19 7.90
CA ARG A 66 -3.53 9.11 8.73
C ARG A 66 -2.27 8.99 7.87
N LEU A 67 -2.29 8.13 6.86
CA LEU A 67 -1.20 7.92 5.90
C LEU A 67 -0.99 9.16 5.03
N GLY A 68 -2.07 9.81 4.56
CA GLY A 68 -1.98 11.02 3.74
C GLY A 68 -1.39 12.24 4.46
N ARG A 69 -1.32 12.21 5.80
CA ARG A 69 -0.65 13.24 6.62
C ARG A 69 0.83 12.94 6.88
N MET A 70 1.33 11.78 6.47
CA MET A 70 2.75 11.47 6.62
C MET A 70 3.57 12.30 5.61
N PRO A 71 4.67 12.95 6.04
CA PRO A 71 5.43 13.84 5.17
C PRO A 71 6.05 13.12 3.96
N GLU A 72 6.34 11.82 4.08
CA GLU A 72 6.90 11.01 3.00
C GLU A 72 5.85 10.59 1.96
N VAL A 73 4.57 10.65 2.30
CA VAL A 73 3.47 10.18 1.45
C VAL A 73 3.01 11.31 0.53
N GLY A 74 3.13 11.07 -0.77
CA GLY A 74 2.69 11.96 -1.83
C GLY A 74 1.22 11.77 -2.16
N ALA A 75 0.78 10.52 -2.26
CA ALA A 75 -0.61 10.16 -2.54
C ALA A 75 -0.98 8.83 -1.87
N VAL A 76 -2.26 8.71 -1.54
CA VAL A 76 -2.87 7.48 -1.00
C VAL A 76 -4.04 7.11 -1.89
N ALA A 77 -4.05 5.88 -2.39
CA ALA A 77 -5.20 5.29 -3.04
C ALA A 77 -5.56 4.00 -2.28
N ILE A 78 -6.81 3.89 -1.83
CA ILE A 78 -7.32 2.66 -1.22
C ILE A 78 -8.62 2.27 -1.92
N GLU A 79 -8.66 1.05 -2.44
CA GLU A 79 -9.80 0.49 -3.17
C GLU A 79 -10.13 -0.90 -2.63
N ASP A 80 -11.36 -1.36 -2.91
CA ASP A 80 -11.74 -2.74 -2.64
C ASP A 80 -10.83 -3.66 -3.46
N ALA A 81 -10.25 -4.66 -2.79
CA ALA A 81 -9.42 -5.64 -3.46
C ALA A 81 -10.26 -6.44 -4.46
N ALA A 82 -11.53 -6.75 -4.15
CA ALA A 82 -12.45 -7.49 -5.01
C ALA A 82 -11.84 -8.80 -5.56
N GLY A 83 -11.04 -9.50 -4.74
CA GLY A 83 -10.30 -10.70 -5.12
C GLY A 83 -8.93 -10.46 -5.76
N ARG A 84 -8.55 -9.21 -6.05
CA ARG A 84 -7.23 -8.83 -6.58
C ARG A 84 -6.17 -8.80 -5.47
N GLY A 85 -4.98 -9.30 -5.78
CA GLY A 85 -3.77 -9.22 -4.95
C GLY A 85 -2.78 -8.20 -5.49
N ILE A 86 -1.63 -8.05 -4.81
CA ILE A 86 -0.56 -7.13 -5.24
C ILE A 86 -0.07 -7.40 -6.68
N TRP A 87 -0.11 -8.67 -7.10
CA TRP A 87 0.39 -9.14 -8.39
C TRP A 87 -0.52 -8.80 -9.56
N ASP A 88 -1.80 -8.54 -9.30
CA ASP A 88 -2.75 -8.09 -10.32
C ASP A 88 -2.58 -6.61 -10.68
N LEU A 89 -1.73 -5.90 -9.93
CA LEU A 89 -1.54 -4.45 -10.01
C LEU A 89 -0.09 -4.08 -10.28
N ALA A 90 0.84 -4.99 -10.00
CA ALA A 90 2.20 -4.86 -10.47
C ALA A 90 2.13 -4.76 -12.01
N PRO A 91 2.84 -3.80 -12.64
CA PRO A 91 3.03 -3.86 -14.07
C PRO A 91 3.60 -5.24 -14.38
N LYS A 92 2.89 -6.03 -15.19
CA LYS A 92 3.41 -7.34 -15.63
C LYS A 92 4.77 -7.04 -16.26
N PRO A 93 5.86 -7.69 -15.80
CA PRO A 93 7.14 -7.50 -16.46
C PRO A 93 6.92 -7.77 -17.94
N GLU A 94 7.33 -6.84 -18.81
CA GLU A 94 7.43 -7.16 -20.22
C GLU A 94 8.30 -8.42 -20.32
N PRO A 95 7.89 -9.43 -21.11
CA PRO A 95 8.74 -10.60 -21.31
C PRO A 95 10.10 -10.10 -21.76
N ARG A 96 11.14 -10.41 -20.99
CA ARG A 96 12.52 -10.07 -21.38
C ARG A 96 12.80 -10.85 -22.65
N SER A 97 12.77 -10.17 -23.79
CA SER A 97 13.25 -10.71 -25.06
C SER A 97 14.78 -10.78 -24.97
N GLY A 98 15.31 -11.94 -24.62
CA GLY A 98 16.75 -12.16 -24.61
C GLY A 98 17.19 -13.27 -23.66
N TRP A 99 17.17 -14.49 -24.18
CA TRP A 99 18.27 -15.45 -24.01
C TRP A 99 18.74 -15.82 -25.41
#